data_AF-A0A2V6I2W0-F1
#
_entry.id   AF-A0A2V6I2W0-F1
#
_cell.length_a   1.000
_cell.length_b   1.000
_cell.length_c   1.000
_cell.angle_alpha   90.00
_cell.angle_beta   90.00
_cell.angle_gamma   90.00
#
_symmetry.space_group_name_H-M   'P 1'
#
loop_
_entity.id
_entity.type
_entity.pdbx_description
1 polymer ?
#
loop_
_entity_poly.entity_id
_entity_poly.type
_entity_poly.pdbx_seq_one_letter_code
_entity_poly.pdbx_strand_id
1 'polypeptide(L)'
;MFTSRYVKHSKLLLRHAQKYLRYKRDVLDAETYDAVAADIRRLHAALRQHDRKQIEGRVEELDAKLHQLTPVTWESHWRENCEVILVAIVVAISIRSYFLQ
;
A
#
# COMPACT_ATOMS: atom_id res chain seq x y z
N MET A 1 -25.46 10.16 11.30
CA MET A 1 -24.67 9.71 12.47
C MET A 1 -23.24 10.26 12.34
N PHE A 2 -22.88 11.28 13.13
CA PHE A 2 -21.58 11.97 13.04
C PHE A 2 -20.48 11.15 13.74
N THR A 3 -19.92 10.17 13.04
CA THR A 3 -18.67 9.54 13.50
C THR A 3 -17.55 10.57 13.45
N SER A 4 -16.82 10.71 14.56
CA SER A 4 -15.73 11.68 14.66
C SER A 4 -14.65 11.44 13.60
N ARG A 5 -14.03 12.53 13.11
CA ARG A 5 -13.06 12.53 12.00
C ARG A 5 -11.91 11.55 12.24
N TYR A 6 -11.43 11.46 13.49
CA TYR A 6 -10.34 10.55 13.86
C TYR A 6 -10.75 9.08 13.67
N VAL A 7 -11.93 8.67 14.12
CA VAL A 7 -12.44 7.29 13.94
C VAL A 7 -12.56 6.92 12.46
N LYS A 8 -12.98 7.87 11.62
CA LYS A 8 -13.04 7.64 10.16
C LYS A 8 -11.66 7.43 9.56
N HIS A 9 -10.69 8.27 9.94
CA HIS A 9 -9.32 8.19 9.45
C HIS A 9 -8.66 6.86 9.88
N SER A 10 -8.77 6.49 11.15
CA SER A 10 -8.25 5.22 11.66
C SER A 10 -8.88 4.00 10.96
N LYS A 11 -10.19 4.02 10.68
CA LYS A 11 -10.86 2.95 9.92
C LYS A 11 -10.37 2.86 8.47
N LEU A 12 -10.10 4.00 7.83
CA LEU A 12 -9.55 4.04 6.48
C LEU A 12 -8.15 3.44 6.46
N LEU A 13 -7.28 3.89 7.38
CA LEU A 13 -5.92 3.39 7.50
C LEU A 13 -5.89 1.88 7.79
N LEU A 14 -6.78 1.39 8.66
CA LEU A 14 -6.92 -0.03 8.96
C LEU A 14 -7.28 -0.86 7.72
N ARG A 15 -8.20 -0.36 6.88
CA ARG A 15 -8.53 -1.00 5.59
C ARG A 15 -7.36 -0.99 4.62
N HIS A 16 -6.63 0.11 4.54
CA HIS A 16 -5.44 0.22 3.69
C HIS A 16 -4.34 -0.76 4.13
N ALA A 17 -4.06 -0.86 5.42
CA ALA A 17 -3.08 -1.78 5.99
C ALA A 17 -3.47 -3.25 5.72
N GLN A 18 -4.74 -3.60 5.92
CA GLN A 18 -5.26 -4.93 5.59
C GLN A 18 -5.15 -5.25 4.10
N LYS A 19 -5.46 -4.28 3.23
CA LYS A 19 -5.29 -4.41 1.79
C LYS A 19 -3.82 -4.64 1.45
N TYR A 20 -2.92 -3.81 1.96
CA TYR A 20 -1.48 -3.91 1.73
C TYR A 20 -0.93 -5.30 2.10
N LEU A 21 -1.25 -5.81 3.30
CA LEU A 21 -0.85 -7.16 3.72
C LEU A 21 -1.36 -8.25 2.79
N ARG A 22 -2.58 -8.12 2.26
CA ARG A 22 -3.13 -9.11 1.33
C ARG A 22 -2.42 -9.08 -0.03
N TYR A 23 -2.05 -7.90 -0.52
CA TYR A 23 -1.34 -7.72 -1.79
C TYR A 23 0.13 -8.15 -1.72
N LYS A 24 0.76 -7.95 -0.56
CA LYS A 24 2.19 -8.25 -0.36
C LYS A 24 2.43 -9.61 0.31
N ARG A 25 1.39 -10.41 0.57
CA ARG A 25 1.50 -11.68 1.31
C ARG A 25 2.57 -12.63 0.74
N ASP A 26 2.72 -12.68 -0.57
CA ASP A 26 3.67 -13.59 -1.23
C ASP A 26 5.09 -13.02 -1.33
N VAL A 27 5.29 -11.74 -1.00
CA VAL A 27 6.57 -11.01 -1.12
C VAL A 27 7.12 -10.59 0.24
N LEU A 28 6.25 -10.47 1.26
CA LEU A 28 6.63 -10.05 2.60
C LEU A 28 7.15 -11.23 3.43
N ASP A 29 8.21 -10.99 4.19
CA ASP A 29 8.71 -11.96 5.16
C ASP A 29 7.65 -12.24 6.25
N ALA A 30 7.56 -13.51 6.68
CA ALA A 30 6.52 -13.96 7.60
C ALA A 30 6.57 -13.24 8.95
N GLU A 31 7.76 -12.88 9.43
CA GLU A 31 7.94 -12.15 10.69
C GLU A 31 7.38 -10.72 10.60
N THR A 32 7.65 -10.07 9.47
CA THR A 32 7.15 -8.72 9.17
C THR A 32 5.63 -8.72 9.00
N TYR A 33 5.09 -9.74 8.33
CA TYR A 33 3.65 -9.92 8.16
C TYR A 33 2.93 -10.02 9.51
N ASP A 34 3.44 -10.87 10.42
CA ASP A 34 2.81 -11.09 11.72
C ASP A 34 2.91 -9.86 12.63
N ALA A 35 4.01 -9.11 12.57
CA ALA A 35 4.19 -7.85 13.29
C ALA A 35 3.15 -6.80 12.88
N VAL A 36 2.96 -6.59 11.58
CA VAL A 36 1.96 -5.63 11.06
C VAL A 36 0.53 -6.13 11.31
N ALA A 37 0.28 -7.43 11.20
CA ALA A 37 -1.03 -8.02 11.52
C ALA A 37 -1.37 -7.89 13.03
N ALA A 38 -0.38 -7.98 13.92
CA ALA A 38 -0.55 -7.71 15.34
C ALA A 38 -0.90 -6.24 15.61
N ASP A 39 -0.23 -5.30 14.95
CA ASP A 39 -0.51 -3.86 15.11
C ASP A 39 -1.88 -3.47 14.56
N ILE A 40 -2.33 -4.05 13.45
CA ILE A 40 -3.71 -3.90 12.95
C ILE A 40 -4.73 -4.39 13.99
N ARG A 41 -4.49 -5.55 14.62
CA ARG A 41 -5.37 -6.09 15.67
C ARG A 41 -5.43 -5.17 16.89
N ARG A 42 -4.28 -4.61 17.31
CA ARG A 42 -4.20 -3.65 18.42
C ARG A 42 -4.94 -2.36 18.12
N LEU A 43 -4.78 -1.80 16.91
CA LEU A 43 -5.51 -0.61 16.48
C LEU A 43 -7.02 -0.85 16.42
N HIS A 44 -7.44 -2.04 15.95
CA HIS A 44 -8.85 -2.42 15.94
C HIS A 44 -9.45 -2.52 17.36
N ALA A 45 -8.70 -3.08 18.31
CA ALA A 45 -9.09 -3.17 19.71
C ALA A 45 -9.21 -1.77 20.36
N ALA A 46 -8.24 -0.89 20.11
CA ALA A 46 -8.27 0.50 20.58
C ALA A 46 -9.48 1.28 20.03
N LEU A 47 -9.82 1.06 18.75
CA LEU A 47 -11.03 1.62 18.12
C LEU A 47 -12.32 1.14 18.78
N ARG A 48 -12.38 -0.13 19.21
CA ARG A 48 -13.53 -0.65 19.98
C ARG A 48 -13.64 -0.07 21.38
N GLN A 49 -12.50 0.18 22.03
CA GLN A 49 -12.46 0.78 23.37
C GLN A 49 -12.72 2.30 23.35
N HIS A 50 -12.82 2.92 22.16
CA HIS A 50 -13.08 4.35 21.99
C HIS A 50 -12.03 5.27 22.66
N ASP A 51 -10.84 4.74 22.92
CA ASP A 51 -9.77 5.45 23.61
C ASP A 51 -9.00 6.35 22.63
N ARG A 52 -9.37 7.62 22.60
CA ARG A 52 -8.91 8.58 21.58
C ARG A 52 -7.39 8.75 21.56
N LYS A 53 -6.74 8.83 22.72
CA LYS A 53 -5.28 9.03 22.80
C LYS A 53 -4.52 7.79 22.31
N GLN A 54 -5.00 6.60 22.69
CA GLN A 54 -4.41 5.34 22.25
C GLN A 54 -4.61 5.14 20.75
N ILE A 55 -5.77 5.49 20.19
CA ILE A 55 -6.03 5.37 18.75
C ILE A 55 -5.07 6.26 17.95
N GLU A 56 -4.90 7.52 18.34
CA GLU A 56 -4.07 8.48 17.59
C GLU A 56 -2.60 8.04 17.58
N GLY A 57 -2.03 7.68 18.73
CA GLY A 57 -0.65 7.18 18.81
C GLY A 57 -0.44 5.86 18.04
N ARG A 58 -1.40 4.95 18.07
CA ARG A 58 -1.33 3.68 17.32
C ARG A 58 -1.48 3.86 15.82
N VAL A 59 -2.28 4.84 15.39
CA VAL A 59 -2.38 5.20 13.97
C VAL A 59 -1.04 5.73 13.49
N GLU A 60 -0.41 6.61 14.25
CA GLU A 60 0.87 7.24 13.89
C GLU A 60 2.02 6.21 13.86
N GLU A 61 2.08 5.29 14.83
CA GLU A 61 3.01 4.15 14.81
C GLU A 61 2.81 3.25 13.58
N LEU A 62 1.55 2.90 13.28
CA LEU A 62 1.25 2.02 12.15
C LEU A 62 1.52 2.71 10.81
N ASP A 63 1.23 4.00 10.70
CA ASP A 63 1.50 4.81 9.51
C ASP A 63 3.00 4.96 9.27
N ALA A 64 3.78 5.25 10.31
CA ALA A 64 5.24 5.33 10.22
C ALA A 64 5.86 3.99 9.79
N LYS A 65 5.39 2.86 10.35
CA LYS A 65 5.83 1.52 9.93
C LYS A 65 5.44 1.25 8.48
N LEU A 66 4.20 1.53 8.09
CA LEU A 66 3.75 1.37 6.71
C LEU A 66 4.57 2.23 5.75
N HIS A 67 4.93 3.45 6.13
CA HIS A 67 5.80 4.33 5.34
C HIS A 67 7.21 3.78 5.18
N GLN A 68 7.79 3.15 6.21
CA GLN A 68 9.09 2.47 6.11
C GLN A 68 9.02 1.21 5.24
N LEU A 69 7.94 0.44 5.36
CA LEU A 69 7.67 -0.78 4.59
C LEU A 69 7.26 -0.50 3.15
N THR A 70 6.80 0.72 2.87
CA THR A 70 6.38 1.18 1.55
C THR A 70 7.37 2.25 1.07
N PRO A 71 8.60 1.86 0.66
CA PRO A 71 9.42 2.79 -0.12
C PRO A 71 8.60 3.19 -1.34
N VAL A 72 8.58 4.49 -1.68
CA VAL A 72 7.85 5.06 -2.83
C VAL A 72 7.91 4.09 -4.01
N THR A 73 6.81 3.37 -4.24
CA THR A 73 6.81 2.23 -5.17
C THR A 73 6.73 2.76 -6.59
N TRP A 74 7.88 3.16 -7.14
CA TRP A 74 8.12 3.38 -8.56
C TRP A 74 7.67 2.17 -9.42
N GLU A 75 7.71 0.97 -8.83
CA GLU A 75 7.33 -0.28 -9.49
C GLU A 75 5.86 -0.38 -9.94
N SER A 76 4.91 0.31 -9.28
CA SER A 76 3.51 0.22 -9.69
C SER A 76 3.28 0.93 -11.02
N HIS A 77 3.84 2.14 -11.19
CA HIS A 77 3.75 2.85 -12.46
C HIS A 77 4.64 2.19 -13.52
N TRP A 78 5.81 1.66 -13.17
CA TRP A 78 6.68 0.97 -14.12
C TRP A 78 6.06 -0.32 -14.68
N ARG A 79 5.51 -1.20 -13.82
CA ARG A 79 4.88 -2.46 -14.27
C ARG A 79 3.64 -2.22 -15.12
N GLU A 80 2.84 -1.20 -14.80
CA GLU A 80 1.60 -0.89 -15.51
C GLU A 80 1.87 -0.27 -16.89
N ASN A 81 3.00 0.42 -17.06
CA ASN A 81 3.39 1.06 -18.33
C ASN A 81 4.38 0.22 -19.17
N CYS A 82 4.90 -0.89 -18.65
CA CYS A 82 5.83 -1.76 -19.38
C CYS A 82 5.25 -2.27 -20.72
N GLU A 83 3.96 -2.59 -20.77
CA GLU A 83 3.29 -3.03 -22.00
C GLU A 83 3.28 -1.92 -23.07
N VAL A 84 2.98 -0.68 -22.66
CA VAL A 84 2.96 0.50 -23.56
C VAL A 84 4.36 0.82 -24.08
N ILE A 85 5.38 0.76 -23.22
CA ILE A 85 6.78 1.01 -23.61
C ILE A 85 7.27 -0.07 -24.60
N LEU A 86 6.93 -1.34 -24.38
CA LEU A 86 7.28 -2.44 -25.29
C LEU A 86 6.61 -2.29 -26.65
N VAL A 87 5.32 -1.95 -26.68
CA VAL A 87 4.58 -1.68 -27.93
C VAL A 87 5.22 -0.52 -28.69
N ALA A 88 5.56 0.58 -28.01
CA ALA A 88 6.19 1.74 -28.64
C ALA A 88 7.55 1.41 -29.28
N ILE A 89 8.39 0.61 -28.61
CA ILE A 89 9.68 0.16 -29.15
C ILE A 89 9.48 -0.71 -30.39
N VAL A 90 8.56 -1.68 -30.35
CA VAL A 90 8.27 -2.57 -31.49
C VAL A 90 7.78 -1.78 -32.70
N VAL A 91 6.88 -0.80 -32.49
CA VAL A 91 6.38 0.07 -33.55
C VAL A 91 7.49 0.92 -34.14
N ALA A 92 8.35 1.52 -33.30
CA ALA A 92 9.48 2.33 -33.76
C ALA A 92 10.48 1.51 -34.60
N ILE A 93 10.81 0.30 -34.17
CA ILE A 93 11.68 -0.62 -34.92
C ILE A 93 11.02 -1.01 -36.25
N SER A 94 9.72 -1.31 -36.25
CA SER A 94 8.95 -1.67 -37.44
C SER A 94 8.95 -0.56 -38.49
N ILE A 95 8.70 0.69 -38.07
CA ILE A 95 8.73 1.86 -38.96
C ILE A 95 10.14 2.08 -39.51
N ARG A 96 11.16 2.00 -38.66
CA ARG A 96 12.56 2.19 -39.08
C ARG A 96 13.03 1.11 -40.03
N SER A 97 12.59 -0.14 -39.85
CA SER A 97 12.90 -1.25 -40.74
C SER A 97 12.19 -1.11 -42.09
N TYR A 98 10.97 -0.59 -42.12
CA TYR A 98 10.22 -0.36 -43.36
C TYR A 98 10.84 0.73 -44.24
N PHE A 99 11.43 1.77 -43.65
CA PHE A 99 12.12 2.84 -44.39
C PHE A 99 13.55 2.50 -44.84
N LEU A 100 14.14 1.41 -44.33
CA LEU A 100 15.51 0.96 -44.67
C LEU A 100 15.53 -0.12 -45.78
N GLN A 101 14.38 -0.38 -46.40
CA GLN A 101 14.20 -1.30 -47.53
C GLN A 101 13.83 -0.53 -48.79
#